data_AF-A0A947JTX1-F1
#
_entry.id   AF-A0A947JTX1-F1
#
_cell.length_a   1.000
_cell.length_b   1.000
_cell.length_c   1.000
_cell.angle_alpha   90.00
_cell.angle_beta   90.00
_cell.angle_gamma   90.00
#
_symmetry.space_group_name_H-M   'P 1'
#
loop_
_entity.id
_entity.type
_entity.pdbx_description
1 polymer ?
#
loop_
_entity_poly.entity_id
_entity_poly.type
_entity_poly.pdbx_seq_one_letter_code
_entity_poly.pdbx_strand_id
1 'polypeptide(L)'
;MLKFELDGINVEIEAELERHEYTDSNRYKHSRFERKMEIRVKFWEFVISGNLQDLSLIKSSLTYFMQGYWKRSGAEASRIGLNTNIFKYHSLDYAWLLNFSDRQKNKKSSLRVRLEKNGRMQHEIYLDGQQVLMLDVAIGKALSLLSPRITP
;
A
#
# COMPACT_ATOMS: atom_id res chain seq x y z
N MET A 1 10.39 -14.29 -1.71
CA MET A 1 9.49 -13.51 -0.84
C MET A 1 10.19 -12.21 -0.45
N LEU A 2 9.55 -11.06 -0.67
CA LEU A 2 10.02 -9.76 -0.15
C LEU A 2 9.09 -9.34 0.98
N LYS A 3 9.66 -8.90 2.12
CA LYS A 3 8.92 -8.47 3.29
C LYS A 3 9.45 -7.12 3.77
N PHE A 4 8.56 -6.19 4.04
CA PHE A 4 8.82 -4.92 4.71
C PHE A 4 7.91 -4.81 5.93
N GLU A 5 8.44 -4.32 7.05
CA GLU A 5 7.70 -4.21 8.30
C GLU A 5 8.03 -2.88 8.99
N LEU A 6 7.00 -2.16 9.42
CA LEU A 6 7.11 -0.86 10.11
C LEU A 6 5.90 -0.66 11.01
N ASP A 7 6.08 -0.70 12.33
CA ASP A 7 5.07 -0.35 13.34
C ASP A 7 3.68 -1.00 13.14
N GLY A 8 3.66 -2.28 12.75
CA GLY A 8 2.44 -3.05 12.48
C GLY A 8 1.91 -2.94 11.04
N ILE A 9 2.59 -2.17 10.19
CA ILE A 9 2.41 -2.17 8.74
C ILE A 9 3.33 -3.23 8.13
N ASN A 10 2.78 -4.09 7.28
CA ASN A 10 3.51 -5.11 6.56
C ASN A 10 3.26 -5.00 5.05
N VAL A 11 4.32 -5.14 4.25
CA VAL A 11 4.21 -5.32 2.80
C VAL A 11 4.90 -6.64 2.45
N GLU A 12 4.10 -7.63 2.08
CA GLU A 12 4.51 -8.97 1.67
C GLU A 12 4.27 -9.14 0.16
N ILE A 13 5.30 -9.64 -0.52
CA ILE A 13 5.24 -9.93 -1.96
C ILE A 13 5.74 -11.35 -2.17
N GLU A 14 4.85 -12.18 -2.69
CA GLU A 14 5.11 -13.55 -3.11
C GLU A 14 5.01 -13.64 -4.63
N ALA A 15 5.95 -14.36 -5.22
CA ALA A 15 6.07 -14.51 -6.66
C ALA A 15 6.38 -15.97 -6.94
N GLU A 16 5.43 -16.66 -7.53
CA GLU A 16 5.56 -18.04 -7.99
C GLU A 16 5.66 -18.03 -9.52
N LEU A 17 6.57 -18.84 -10.06
CA LEU A 17 6.69 -19.06 -11.49
C LEU A 17 6.10 -20.44 -11.78
N GLU A 18 4.93 -20.47 -12.39
CA GLU A 18 4.32 -21.70 -12.86
C GLU A 18 4.73 -21.95 -14.32
N ARG A 19 5.03 -23.21 -14.64
CA ARG A 19 5.29 -23.64 -16.01
C ARG A 19 4.10 -24.44 -16.50
N HIS A 20 3.42 -23.92 -17.52
CA HIS A 20 2.31 -24.60 -18.19
C HIS A 20 2.81 -25.16 -19.52
N GLU A 21 2.74 -26.47 -19.68
CA GLU A 21 2.98 -27.13 -20.95
C GLU A 21 1.64 -27.35 -21.66
N TYR A 22 1.51 -26.85 -22.88
CA TYR A 22 0.34 -27.10 -23.71
C TYR A 22 0.77 -27.55 -25.10
N THR A 23 -0.09 -28.33 -25.74
CA THR A 23 0.14 -28.85 -27.09
C THR A 23 -0.82 -28.15 -28.04
N ASP A 24 -0.31 -27.53 -29.09
CA ASP A 24 -1.15 -26.92 -30.12
C ASP A 24 -1.82 -28.00 -31.01
N SER A 25 -2.88 -27.63 -31.73
CA SER A 25 -3.50 -28.40 -32.83
C SER A 25 -2.53 -29.12 -33.78
N ASN A 26 -1.32 -28.59 -34.02
CA ASN A 26 -0.26 -29.18 -34.84
C ASN A 26 0.69 -30.13 -34.08
N ARG A 27 0.37 -30.52 -32.84
CA ARG A 27 1.17 -31.41 -31.97
C ARG A 27 2.53 -30.85 -31.52
N TYR A 28 2.77 -29.55 -31.68
CA TYR A 28 3.94 -28.90 -31.10
C TYR A 28 3.74 -28.64 -29.60
N LYS A 29 4.75 -29.00 -28.81
CA LYS A 29 4.77 -28.71 -27.37
C LYS A 29 5.27 -27.29 -27.14
N HIS A 30 4.43 -26.47 -26.53
CA HIS A 30 4.79 -25.12 -26.07
C HIS A 30 4.89 -25.11 -24.55
N SER A 31 5.89 -24.40 -24.05
CA SER A 31 6.05 -24.10 -22.62
C SER A 31 5.74 -22.62 -22.42
N ARG A 32 4.70 -22.31 -21.65
CA ARG A 32 4.39 -20.96 -21.17
C ARG A 32 4.79 -20.86 -19.72
N PHE A 33 5.63 -19.88 -19.42
CA PHE A 33 5.91 -19.49 -18.05
C PHE A 33 4.86 -18.46 -17.64
N GLU A 34 4.05 -18.82 -16.65
CA GLU A 34 3.09 -17.92 -16.04
C GLU A 34 3.63 -17.50 -14.67
N ARG A 35 3.69 -16.19 -14.43
CA ARG A 35 4.12 -15.68 -13.14
C ARG A 35 2.90 -15.35 -12.32
N LYS A 36 2.65 -16.13 -11.28
CA LYS A 36 1.63 -15.84 -10.29
C LYS A 36 2.24 -14.94 -9.22
N MET A 37 1.74 -13.71 -9.10
CA MET A 37 2.20 -12.77 -8.09
C MET A 37 1.09 -12.50 -7.11
N GLU A 38 1.40 -12.65 -5.83
CA GLU A 38 0.51 -12.28 -4.75
C GLU A 38 1.16 -11.15 -3.94
N ILE A 39 0.42 -10.06 -3.78
CA ILE A 39 0.84 -8.91 -2.99
C ILE A 39 -0.16 -8.74 -1.87
N ARG A 40 0.35 -8.75 -0.64
CA ARG A 40 -0.41 -8.50 0.58
C ARG A 40 0.18 -7.31 1.31
N VAL A 41 -0.62 -6.27 1.47
CA VAL A 41 -0.28 -5.13 2.32
C VAL A 41 -1.19 -5.15 3.52
N LYS A 42 -0.62 -5.16 4.72
CA LYS A 42 -1.33 -5.32 5.97
C LYS A 42 -1.08 -4.10 6.85
N PHE A 43 -2.14 -3.52 7.39
CA PHE A 43 -2.09 -2.49 8.43
C PHE A 43 -2.77 -3.09 9.66
N TRP A 44 -2.00 -3.69 10.57
CA TRP A 44 -2.53 -4.56 11.64
C TRP A 44 -3.51 -5.58 11.07
N GLU A 45 -4.76 -5.65 11.48
CA GLU A 45 -5.73 -6.63 10.97
C GLU A 45 -6.30 -6.26 9.58
N PHE A 46 -6.01 -5.06 9.06
CA PHE A 46 -6.49 -4.61 7.76
C PHE A 46 -5.62 -5.13 6.62
N VAL A 47 -6.06 -6.19 5.93
CA VAL A 47 -5.32 -6.82 4.84
C VAL A 47 -5.83 -6.35 3.49
N ILE A 48 -4.93 -5.93 2.59
CA ILE A 48 -5.17 -5.56 1.19
C ILE A 48 -4.40 -6.55 0.31
N SER A 49 -5.14 -7.40 -0.42
CA SER A 49 -4.56 -8.41 -1.30
C SER A 49 -4.84 -8.07 -2.76
N GLY A 50 -3.82 -7.81 -3.57
CA GLY A 50 -3.91 -7.67 -5.03
C GLY A 50 -4.82 -6.54 -5.56
N ASN A 51 -5.47 -5.74 -4.71
CA ASN A 51 -6.32 -4.63 -5.14
C ASN A 51 -5.46 -3.45 -5.58
N LEU A 52 -5.24 -3.32 -6.89
CA LEU A 52 -4.45 -2.23 -7.48
C LEU A 52 -5.03 -0.85 -7.13
N GLN A 53 -6.34 -0.72 -7.00
CA GLN A 53 -6.99 0.55 -6.66
C GLN A 53 -6.63 0.99 -5.24
N ASP A 54 -6.82 0.13 -4.23
CA ASP A 54 -6.49 0.45 -2.84
C ASP A 54 -4.99 0.73 -2.67
N LEU A 55 -4.13 -0.06 -3.32
CA LEU A 55 -2.68 0.12 -3.28
C LEU A 55 -2.25 1.43 -3.96
N SER A 56 -2.88 1.79 -5.09
CA SER A 56 -2.61 3.06 -5.78
C SER A 56 -3.10 4.25 -4.96
N LEU A 57 -4.23 4.10 -4.27
CA LEU A 57 -4.74 5.11 -3.35
C LEU A 57 -3.77 5.34 -2.20
N ILE A 58 -3.29 4.27 -1.55
CA ILE A 58 -2.23 4.37 -0.52
C ILE A 58 -1.00 5.08 -1.08
N LYS A 59 -0.48 4.63 -2.23
CA LYS A 59 0.72 5.22 -2.85
C LYS A 59 0.54 6.71 -3.11
N SER A 60 -0.61 7.12 -3.64
CA SER A 60 -0.90 8.53 -3.92
C SER A 60 -1.02 9.36 -2.65
N SER A 61 -1.65 8.85 -1.58
CA SER A 61 -1.71 9.52 -0.27
C SER A 61 -0.33 9.73 0.34
N LEU A 62 0.54 8.70 0.30
CA LEU A 62 1.92 8.80 0.78
C LEU A 62 2.72 9.83 -0.02
N THR A 63 2.59 9.78 -1.35
CA THR A 63 3.25 10.74 -2.26
C THR A 63 2.78 12.18 -2.00
N TYR A 64 1.47 12.38 -1.84
CA TYR A 64 0.88 13.70 -1.54
C TYR A 64 1.40 14.24 -0.21
N PHE A 65 1.44 13.40 0.83
CA PHE A 65 2.03 13.77 2.12
C PHE A 65 3.49 14.22 1.96
N MET A 66 4.32 13.43 1.26
CA MET A 66 5.74 13.73 1.10
C MET A 66 6.00 15.03 0.33
N GLN A 67 5.22 15.30 -0.72
CA GLN A 67 5.29 16.58 -1.43
C GLN A 67 4.97 17.77 -0.51
N GLY A 68 3.95 17.62 0.36
CA GLY A 68 3.61 18.62 1.37
C GLY A 68 4.68 18.76 2.45
N TYR A 69 5.25 17.65 2.89
CA TYR A 69 6.28 17.57 3.93
C TYR A 69 7.57 18.29 3.50
N TRP A 70 8.02 18.12 2.24
CA TRP A 70 9.25 18.75 1.74
C TRP A 70 9.11 20.22 1.35
N LYS A 71 7.97 20.63 0.78
CA LYS A 71 7.77 22.02 0.33
C LYS A 71 7.68 23.03 1.49
N ARG A 72 7.45 22.58 2.73
CA ARG A 72 6.99 23.42 3.84
C ARG A 72 7.95 23.47 5.03
N SER A 73 9.22 23.17 4.80
CA SER A 73 10.33 23.50 5.70
C SER A 73 10.66 25.01 5.73
N GLY A 74 10.00 25.83 4.89
CA GLY A 74 10.04 27.30 4.89
C GLY A 74 8.86 27.97 5.61
N ALA A 75 9.01 29.25 5.96
CA ALA A 75 8.25 30.02 6.96
C ALA A 75 6.70 30.08 6.87
N GLU A 76 6.07 29.55 5.81
CA GLU A 76 4.60 29.46 5.68
C GLU A 76 4.11 28.02 5.87
N ALA A 77 4.11 27.59 7.13
CA ALA A 77 3.72 26.24 7.52
C ALA A 77 2.17 26.06 7.49
N SER A 78 1.58 26.08 6.30
CA SER A 78 0.17 25.68 6.11
C SER A 78 0.02 24.17 6.22
N ARG A 79 -1.10 23.68 6.77
CA ARG A 79 -1.40 22.24 6.92
C ARG A 79 -1.40 21.53 5.56
N ILE A 80 -0.93 20.28 5.52
CA ILE A 80 -0.88 19.48 4.29
C ILE A 80 -2.30 19.19 3.80
N GLY A 81 -3.26 19.01 4.71
CA GLY A 81 -4.68 18.80 4.38
C GLY A 81 -4.97 17.41 3.82
N LEU A 82 -4.15 16.42 4.17
CA LEU A 82 -4.38 15.04 3.78
C LEU A 82 -5.44 14.43 4.69
N ASN A 83 -6.48 13.85 4.08
CA ASN A 83 -7.42 12.98 4.74
C ASN A 83 -7.93 11.93 3.74
N THR A 84 -7.42 10.70 3.83
CA THR A 84 -7.79 9.59 2.96
C THR A 84 -8.36 8.45 3.79
N ASN A 85 -9.47 7.88 3.32
CA ASN A 85 -10.17 6.78 3.98
C ASN A 85 -10.29 5.60 3.03
N ILE A 86 -9.99 4.40 3.52
CA ILE A 86 -10.19 3.14 2.82
C ILE A 86 -11.12 2.29 3.69
N PHE A 87 -12.28 1.94 3.13
CA PHE A 87 -13.30 1.17 3.82
C PHE A 87 -13.27 -0.28 3.36
N LYS A 88 -13.41 -1.21 4.31
CA LYS A 88 -13.72 -2.61 4.01
C LYS A 88 -14.90 -3.07 4.85
N TYR A 89 -15.91 -3.56 4.15
CA TYR A 89 -17.09 -4.17 4.77
C TYR A 89 -16.90 -5.68 4.76
N HIS A 90 -16.83 -6.28 5.95
CA HIS A 90 -16.84 -7.73 6.12
C HIS A 90 -18.19 -8.12 6.71
N SER A 91 -19.08 -8.66 5.88
CA SER A 91 -20.48 -8.98 6.22
C SER A 91 -21.28 -7.78 6.75
N LEU A 92 -22.54 -8.00 7.15
CA LEU A 92 -23.44 -6.92 7.62
C LEU A 92 -22.98 -6.27 8.93
N ASP A 93 -22.09 -6.91 9.70
CA ASP A 93 -21.84 -6.53 11.10
C ASP A 93 -20.48 -5.87 11.38
N TYR A 94 -19.53 -5.91 10.43
CA TYR A 94 -18.18 -5.42 10.68
C TYR A 94 -17.63 -4.54 9.54
N ALA A 95 -17.41 -3.27 9.83
CA ALA A 95 -16.78 -2.31 8.95
C ALA A 95 -15.41 -1.90 9.52
N TRP A 96 -14.38 -2.03 8.68
CA TRP A 96 -13.06 -1.50 8.94
C TRP A 96 -12.84 -0.20 8.17
N LEU A 97 -12.19 0.75 8.82
CA LEU A 97 -11.73 2.00 8.21
C LEU A 97 -10.24 2.18 8.48
N LEU A 98 -9.46 2.23 7.40
CA LEU A 98 -8.07 2.66 7.43
C LEU A 98 -8.00 4.13 7.00
N ASN A 99 -7.50 5.00 7.87
CA ASN A 99 -7.37 6.43 7.64
C ASN A 99 -5.90 6.85 7.58
N PHE A 100 -5.58 7.68 6.59
CA PHE A 100 -4.32 8.41 6.46
C PHE A 100 -4.63 9.90 6.57
N SER A 101 -4.03 10.59 7.54
CA SER A 101 -4.25 12.03 7.72
C SER A 101 -3.00 12.77 8.14
N ASP A 102 -2.86 14.03 7.73
CA ASP A 102 -1.75 14.86 8.21
C ASP A 102 -2.01 15.35 9.63
N ARG A 103 -0.96 15.33 10.45
CA ARG A 103 -0.96 15.91 11.78
C ARG A 103 0.27 16.76 11.96
N GLN A 104 0.08 17.95 12.51
CA GLN A 104 1.16 18.90 12.76
C GLN A 104 1.19 19.26 14.25
N LYS A 105 2.34 19.06 14.89
CA LYS A 105 2.59 19.45 16.28
C LYS A 105 3.99 20.06 16.37
N ASN A 106 4.13 21.20 17.04
CA ASN A 106 5.41 21.89 17.22
C ASN A 106 6.18 22.10 15.89
N LYS A 107 5.46 22.55 14.84
CA LYS A 107 5.98 22.74 13.47
C LYS A 107 6.51 21.47 12.77
N LYS A 108 6.39 20.29 13.39
CA LYS A 108 6.70 19.01 12.76
C LYS A 108 5.43 18.38 12.23
N SER A 109 5.45 18.02 10.95
CA SER A 109 4.37 17.27 10.31
C SER A 109 4.63 15.77 10.44
N SER A 110 3.58 14.99 10.63
CA SER A 110 3.59 13.54 10.73
C SER A 110 2.39 12.99 9.97
N LEU A 111 2.55 11.83 9.36
CA LEU A 111 1.45 11.09 8.78
C LEU A 111 0.83 10.23 9.87
N ARG A 112 -0.41 10.51 10.21
CA ARG A 112 -1.19 9.67 11.11
C ARG A 112 -1.85 8.56 10.31
N VAL A 113 -1.59 7.32 10.71
CA VAL A 113 -2.24 6.12 10.19
C VAL A 113 -3.11 5.55 11.29
N ARG A 114 -4.43 5.45 11.05
CA ARG A 114 -5.41 5.01 12.05
C ARG A 114 -6.25 3.87 11.49
N LEU A 115 -6.47 2.84 12.29
CA LEU A 115 -7.41 1.77 12.01
C LEU A 115 -8.59 1.84 12.97
N GLU A 116 -9.80 1.80 12.41
CA GLU A 116 -11.05 1.73 13.14
C GLU A 116 -11.82 0.48 12.77
N LYS A 117 -12.52 -0.10 13.75
CA LYS A 117 -13.45 -1.21 13.59
C LYS A 117 -14.79 -0.80 14.19
N ASN A 118 -15.86 -0.79 13.40
CA ASN A 118 -17.20 -0.38 13.83
C ASN A 118 -17.22 0.98 14.55
N GLY A 119 -16.48 1.96 13.99
CA GLY A 119 -16.35 3.32 14.55
C GLY A 119 -15.49 3.43 15.81
N ARG A 120 -14.93 2.32 16.32
CA ARG A 120 -14.00 2.33 17.45
C ARG A 120 -12.57 2.25 16.97
N MET A 121 -11.73 3.18 17.42
CA MET A 121 -10.29 3.16 17.16
C MET A 121 -9.66 1.88 17.73
N GLN A 122 -8.93 1.16 16.89
CA GLN A 122 -8.18 -0.05 17.26
C GLN A 122 -6.69 0.28 17.38
N HIS A 123 -6.15 0.96 16.37
CA HIS A 123 -4.74 1.32 16.30
C HIS A 123 -4.54 2.73 15.74
N GLU A 124 -3.49 3.39 16.18
CA GLU A 124 -3.05 4.70 15.69
C GLU A 124 -1.53 4.81 15.81
N ILE A 125 -0.86 5.22 14.73
CA ILE A 125 0.57 5.53 14.72
C ILE A 125 0.82 6.85 13.98
N TYR A 126 1.99 7.43 14.24
CA TYR A 126 2.45 8.68 13.65
C TYR A 126 3.79 8.44 13.00
N LEU A 127 3.84 8.52 11.67
CA LEU A 127 5.05 8.33 10.89
C LEU A 127 5.69 9.68 10.56
N ASP A 128 7.00 9.79 10.75
CA ASP A 128 7.77 10.93 10.26
C ASP A 128 8.01 10.86 8.75
N GLY A 129 8.62 11.89 8.16
CA GLY A 129 8.87 11.92 6.72
C GLY A 129 9.78 10.79 6.22
N GLN A 130 10.71 10.29 7.02
CA GLN A 130 11.58 9.17 6.63
C GLN A 130 10.79 7.86 6.61
N GLN A 131 10.00 7.60 7.65
CA GLN A 131 9.14 6.43 7.75
C GLN A 131 8.09 6.40 6.63
N VAL A 132 7.49 7.56 6.31
CA VAL A 132 6.54 7.68 5.18
C VAL A 132 7.24 7.39 3.85
N LEU A 133 8.45 7.92 3.63
CA LEU A 133 9.21 7.65 2.42
C LEU A 133 9.56 6.16 2.28
N MET A 134 9.95 5.50 3.37
CA MET A 134 10.25 4.06 3.38
C MET A 134 9.01 3.24 2.98
N LEU A 135 7.85 3.56 3.56
CA LEU A 135 6.59 2.91 3.21
C LEU A 135 6.20 3.19 1.74
N ASP A 136 6.36 4.42 1.27
CA ASP A 136 6.08 4.83 -0.11
C ASP A 136 6.91 4.01 -1.12
N VAL A 137 8.20 3.83 -0.83
CA VAL A 137 9.11 3.00 -1.63
C VAL A 137 8.69 1.54 -1.60
N ALA A 138 8.33 0.98 -0.44
CA ALA A 138 7.88 -0.40 -0.32
C ALA A 138 6.61 -0.66 -1.14
N ILE A 139 5.61 0.21 -1.04
CA ILE A 139 4.36 0.13 -1.82
C ILE A 139 4.65 0.34 -3.32
N GLY A 140 5.53 1.27 -3.68
CA GLY A 140 5.92 1.49 -5.08
C GLY A 140 6.58 0.28 -5.72
N LYS A 141 7.45 -0.42 -4.98
CA LYS A 141 8.05 -1.70 -5.40
C LYS A 141 7.01 -2.81 -5.54
N ALA A 142 6.01 -2.83 -4.67
CA ALA A 142 4.90 -3.78 -4.78
C ALA A 142 4.08 -3.52 -6.06
N LEU A 143 3.68 -2.26 -6.29
CA LEU A 143 2.91 -1.86 -7.47
C LEU A 143 3.63 -2.16 -8.79
N SER A 144 4.94 -1.89 -8.88
CA SER A 144 5.71 -2.13 -10.10
C SER A 144 5.80 -3.61 -10.48
N LEU A 145 5.54 -4.52 -9.53
CA LEU A 145 5.48 -5.95 -9.77
C LEU A 145 4.09 -6.42 -10.24
N LEU A 146 3.02 -5.67 -9.96
CA LEU A 146 1.68 -5.95 -10.51
C LEU A 146 1.53 -5.47 -11.96
N SER A 147 2.35 -4.52 -12.39
CA SER A 147 2.30 -4.01 -13.76
C SER A 147 2.60 -5.13 -14.77
N PRO A 148 1.81 -5.26 -15.85
CA PRO A 148 2.07 -6.24 -16.90
C PRO A 148 3.49 -6.05 -17.44
N ARG A 149 4.31 -7.11 -17.42
CA ARG A 149 5.58 -7.09 -18.14
C ARG A 149 5.25 -7.26 -19.62
N ILE A 150 5.34 -6.17 -20.38
CA ILE A 150 5.45 -6.27 -21.83
C ILE A 150 6.74 -7.02 -22.08
N THR A 151 6.63 -8.28 -22.48
CA THR A 151 7.79 -9.07 -22.88
C THR A 151 8.01 -8.74 -24.36
N PRO A 152 9.17 -8.18 -24.76
CA PRO A 152 9.46 -7.93 -26.17
C PRO A 152 9.60 -9.23 -26.97
#